data_AF-A0A951AFZ9-F1
#
_entry.id   AF-A0A951AFZ9-F1
#
_cell.length_a   1.000
_cell.length_b   1.000
_cell.length_c   1.000
_cell.angle_alpha   90.00
_cell.angle_beta   90.00
_cell.angle_gamma   90.00
#
_symmetry.space_group_name_H-M   'P 1'
#
loop_
_entity.id
_entity.type
_entity.pdbx_description
1 polymer ?
#
loop_
_entity_poly.entity_id
_entity_poly.type
_entity_poly.pdbx_seq_one_letter_code
_entity_poly.pdbx_strand_id
1 'polypeptide(L)' 'LSKVVFLKKSGKAQLVKVSTGISDDTYMEIKSGIQPGDEVISGSYSVISRKLKDGAKVTYDKEITK' A
#
# COMPACT_ATOMS: atom_id res chain seq x y z
N LEU A 1 -9.26 15.10 1.02
CA LEU A 1 -8.97 13.64 1.11
C LEU A 1 -7.50 13.47 1.45
N SER A 2 -7.16 12.63 2.43
CA SER A 2 -5.76 12.26 2.69
C SER A 2 -5.41 11.04 1.83
N LYS A 3 -4.36 11.13 1.01
CA LYS A 3 -3.83 9.98 0.26
C LYS A 3 -2.90 9.18 1.15
N VAL A 4 -3.14 7.88 1.23
CA VAL A 4 -2.42 6.97 2.12
C VAL A 4 -2.05 5.71 1.36
N VAL A 5 -0.89 5.16 1.70
CA VAL A 5 -0.37 3.90 1.17
C VAL A 5 -0.05 3.01 2.37
N PHE A 6 -0.27 1.71 2.24
CA PHE A 6 0.13 0.74 3.24
C PHE A 6 1.48 0.14 2.87
N LEU A 7 2.47 0.26 3.76
CA LEU A 7 3.76 -0.40 3.62
C LEU A 7 3.77 -1.69 4.42
N LYS A 8 4.47 -2.70 3.91
CA LYS A 8 4.78 -3.92 4.67
C LYS A 8 6.12 -3.71 5.40
N LYS A 9 6.07 -3.61 6.73
CA LYS A 9 7.26 -3.58 7.60
C LYS A 9 7.16 -4.72 8.61
N SER A 10 8.14 -5.63 8.59
CA SER A 10 8.23 -6.75 9.53
C SER A 10 6.94 -7.60 9.64
N GLY A 11 6.27 -7.83 8.51
CA GLY A 11 5.02 -8.62 8.46
C GLY A 11 3.78 -7.89 8.99
N LYS A 12 3.83 -6.56 9.13
CA LYS A 12 2.69 -5.72 9.48
C LYS A 12 2.47 -4.63 8.43
N ALA A 13 1.22 -4.24 8.27
CA ALA A 13 0.82 -3.10 7.48
C ALA A 13 1.03 -1.82 8.29
N GLN A 14 1.76 -0.87 7.72
CA GLN A 14 1.97 0.46 8.28
C GLN A 14 1.29 1.47 7.36
N LEU A 15 0.37 2.26 7.91
CA LEU A 15 -0.30 3.30 7.15
C LEU A 15 0.62 4.52 7.04
N VAL A 16 0.96 4.90 5.81
CA VAL A 16 1.83 6.04 5.54
C VAL A 16 1.10 7.05 4.67
N LYS A 17 1.11 8.31 5.10
CA LYS A 17 0.59 9.42 4.31
C LYS A 17 1.57 9.74 3.19
N VAL A 18 1.07 9.87 1.98
CA VAL A 18 1.87 10.19 0.81
C VAL A 18 1.40 11.50 0.19
N SER A 19 2.35 12.25 -0.37
CA SER A 19 2.05 13.37 -1.25
C SER A 19 2.20 12.90 -2.69
N THR A 20 1.20 13.19 -3.50
CA THR A 20 1.15 12.75 -4.89
C THR A 20 1.17 13.95 -5.82
N GLY A 21 1.79 13.80 -6.97
CA GLY A 21 1.83 14.82 -8.00
C GLY A 21 0.79 14.57 -9.09
N ILE A 22 1.30 14.53 -10.32
CA ILE A 22 0.49 14.31 -11.52
C ILE A 22 -0.02 12.86 -11.50
N SER A 23 -1.29 12.68 -11.84
CA SER A 23 -1.89 11.36 -11.94
C SER A 23 -2.90 11.31 -13.06
N ASP A 24 -2.95 10.18 -13.74
CA ASP A 24 -3.98 9.81 -14.71
C ASP A 24 -4.78 8.60 -14.20
N ASP A 25 -5.60 8.00 -15.06
CA ASP A 25 -6.45 6.86 -14.70
C ASP A 25 -5.65 5.58 -14.39
N THR A 26 -4.41 5.50 -14.86
CA THR A 26 -3.55 4.30 -14.75
C THR A 26 -2.39 4.50 -13.78
N TYR A 27 -1.80 5.70 -13.77
CA TYR A 27 -0.57 6.01 -13.06
C TYR A 27 -0.73 7.23 -12.13
N MET A 28 -0.03 7.18 -11.00
CA MET A 28 0.02 8.28 -10.04
C MET A 28 1.45 8.51 -9.59
N GLU A 29 1.93 9.73 -9.73
CA GLU A 29 3.25 10.14 -9.23
C GLU A 29 3.22 10.29 -7.71
N ILE A 30 4.18 9.66 -7.02
CA ILE A 30 4.42 9.88 -5.58
C ILE A 30 5.59 10.86 -5.43
N LYS A 31 5.32 12.02 -4.82
CA LYS A 31 6.33 13.05 -4.54
C LYS A 31 7.04 12.84 -3.21
N SER A 32 6.34 12.32 -2.21
CA SER A 32 6.92 12.05 -0.89
C SER A 32 6.08 11.06 -0.07
N GLY A 33 6.72 10.47 0.94
CA GLY A 33 6.10 9.57 1.91
C GLY A 33 6.54 8.12 1.80
N ILE A 34 7.18 7.71 0.70
CA ILE A 34 7.78 6.37 0.54
C ILE A 34 9.17 6.51 -0.08
N GLN A 35 10.02 5.51 0.12
CA GLN A 35 11.37 5.47 -0.43
C GLN A 35 11.55 4.30 -1.41
N PRO A 36 12.50 4.41 -2.36
CA PRO A 36 12.89 3.27 -3.19
C PRO A 36 13.28 2.07 -2.30
N GLY A 37 12.68 0.92 -2.57
CA GLY A 37 12.87 -0.31 -1.78
C GLY A 37 11.85 -0.53 -0.67
N ASP A 38 10.95 0.42 -0.39
CA ASP A 38 9.81 0.14 0.48
C ASP A 38 8.82 -0.82 -0.19
N GLU A 39 8.39 -1.83 0.55
CA GLU A 39 7.41 -2.80 0.08
C GLU A 39 5.99 -2.24 0.24
N VAL A 40 5.36 -1.90 -0.87
CA VAL A 40 3.97 -1.42 -0.89
C VAL A 40 3.00 -2.59 -0.93
N ILE A 41 1.95 -2.54 -0.12
CA ILE A 41 0.87 -3.51 -0.14
C ILE A 41 -0.13 -3.10 -1.21
N SER A 42 -0.23 -3.89 -2.27
CA SER A 42 -1.23 -3.77 -3.34
C SER A 42 -2.25 -4.90 -3.28
N GLY A 43 -3.49 -4.62 -3.71
CA GLY A 43 -4.56 -5.61 -3.75
C GLY A 43 -5.93 -4.94 -3.95
N SER A 44 -6.98 -5.75 -4.03
CA SER A 44 -8.35 -5.25 -4.25
C SER A 44 -8.75 -4.24 -3.18
N TYR A 45 -9.33 -3.11 -3.59
CA TYR A 45 -9.77 -2.05 -2.69
C TYR A 45 -10.66 -2.56 -1.56
N SER A 46 -11.57 -3.51 -1.85
CA SER A 46 -12.46 -4.10 -0.86
C SER A 46 -11.71 -4.85 0.26
N VAL A 47 -10.56 -5.44 -0.04
CA VAL A 47 -9.73 -6.15 0.94
C VAL A 47 -8.96 -5.14 1.77
N ILE A 48 -8.32 -4.17 1.11
CA ILE A 48 -7.53 -3.12 1.77
C ILE A 48 -8.42 -2.28 2.68
N SER A 49 -9.53 -1.74 2.17
CA SER A 49 -10.41 -0.85 2.93
C SER A 49 -11.12 -1.51 4.12
N ARG A 50 -11.44 -2.82 4.03
CA ARG A 50 -12.21 -3.51 5.08
C ARG A 50 -11.34 -4.29 6.07
N LYS A 51 -10.26 -4.92 5.60
CA LYS A 51 -9.43 -5.82 6.41
C LYS A 51 -8.11 -5.19 6.84
N LEU A 52 -7.57 -4.27 6.04
CA LEU A 52 -6.26 -3.68 6.31
C LEU A 52 -6.43 -2.45 7.19
N LYS A 53 -5.90 -2.55 8.41
CA LYS A 53 -5.78 -1.45 9.37
C LYS A 53 -4.31 -1.25 9.69
N ASP A 54 -3.99 -0.08 10.24
CA ASP A 54 -2.65 0.16 10.77
C ASP A 54 -2.28 -0.92 11.81
N GLY A 55 -1.08 -1.49 11.69
CA GLY A 55 -0.59 -2.57 12.54
C GLY A 55 -1.15 -3.97 12.24
N ALA A 56 -2.04 -4.12 11.25
CA ALA A 56 -2.57 -5.43 10.86
C ALA A 56 -1.44 -6.35 10.38
N LYS A 57 -1.46 -7.62 10.81
CA LYS A 57 -0.52 -8.62 10.28
C LYS A 57 -0.82 -8.88 8.81
N VAL A 58 0.23 -8.86 8.00
CA VAL A 58 0.17 -9.15 6.57
C VAL A 58 1.19 -10.22 6.23
N THR A 59 0.77 -11.14 5.37
CA THR A 59 1.62 -12.16 4.77
C THR A 59 1.53 -12.00 3.27
N TYR A 60 2.59 -12.34 2.54
CA TYR A 60 2.44 -12.48 1.09
C TYR A 60 1.38 -13.54 0.85
N ASP A 61 0.40 -13.20 0.03
CA ASP A 61 -0.35 -14.23 -0.66
C ASP A 61 0.69 -14.93 -1.53
N LYS A 62 1.12 -16.13 -1.12
CA LYS A 62 1.86 -16.98 -2.04
C LYS A 62 0.84 -17.24 -3.14
N GLU A 63 1.01 -16.58 -4.29
CA GLU A 63 0.30 -16.99 -5.50
C GLU A 63 0.39 -18.51 -5.56
N ILE A 64 -0.76 -19.16 -5.40
CA ILE A 64 -0.90 -20.56 -5.79
C ILE A 64 -0.87 -20.48 -7.31
N THR A 65 0.33 -20.47 -7.89
CA THR A 65 0.52 -20.81 -9.30
C THR A 65 -0.13 -22.17 -9.48
N LYS A 66 -1.31 -22.20 -10.08
CA LYS A 66 -1.99 -23.41 -10.51
C LYS A 66 -2.33 -23.29 -11.98
#